data_AF-A0A928WZ58-F1
#
_entry.id   AF-A0A928WZ58-F1
#
_cell.length_a   1.000
_cell.length_b   1.000
_cell.length_c   1.000
_cell.angle_alpha   90.00
_cell.angle_beta   90.00
_cell.angle_gamma   90.00
#
_symmetry.space_group_name_H-M   'P 1'
#
loop_
_entity.id
_entity.type
_entity.pdbx_description
1 polymer ?
#
loop_
_entity_poly.entity_id
_entity_poly.type
_entity_poly.pdbx_seq_one_letter_code
_entity_poly.pdbx_strand_id
1 'polypeptide(L)' 'EEEMVLPTGTTAGEVRDRLITDHPTLSKWKELTRFGINLQFAQASTTLEDGDELVLIPPVSGG' A
#
# COMPACT_ATOMS: atom_id res chain seq x y z
N GLU A 1 -6.19 -7.70 -7.43
CA GLU A 1 -6.06 -6.38 -8.06
C GLU A 1 -7.36 -5.65 -7.86
N GLU A 2 -7.31 -4.41 -7.39
CA GLU A 2 -8.48 -3.58 -7.10
C GLU A 2 -8.18 -2.16 -7.62
N GLU A 3 -9.08 -1.61 -8.41
CA GLU A 3 -9.00 -0.21 -8.85
C GLU A 3 -9.64 0.70 -7.81
N MET A 4 -8.91 1.74 -7.39
CA MET A 4 -9.35 2.66 -6.34
C MET A 4 -9.30 4.11 -6.83
N VAL A 5 -10.38 4.87 -6.60
CA VAL A 5 -10.35 6.32 -6.80
C VAL A 5 -9.88 6.98 -5.51
N LEU A 6 -8.78 7.73 -5.60
CA LEU A 6 -8.11 8.34 -4.46
C LEU A 6 -8.04 9.87 -4.62
N PRO A 7 -8.11 10.64 -3.52
CA PRO A 7 -7.80 12.07 -3.56
C PRO A 7 -6.39 12.33 -4.09
N THR A 8 -6.19 13.41 -4.83
CA THR A 8 -4.86 13.86 -5.25
C THR A 8 -3.97 14.08 -4.03
N GLY A 9 -2.73 13.59 -4.10
CA GLY A 9 -1.78 13.68 -2.98
C GLY A 9 -1.81 12.48 -2.02
N THR A 10 -2.71 11.51 -2.22
CA THR A 10 -2.77 10.29 -1.40
C THR A 10 -1.44 9.53 -1.50
N THR A 11 -0.95 9.08 -0.35
CA THR A 11 0.29 8.31 -0.23
C THR A 11 0.04 6.80 -0.14
N ALA A 12 1.06 6.00 -0.44
CA ALA A 12 1.00 4.54 -0.31
C ALA A 12 0.56 4.07 1.10
N GLY A 13 1.02 4.77 2.15
CA GLY A 13 0.66 4.50 3.53
C GLY A 13 -0.81 4.79 3.84
N GLU A 14 -1.37 5.84 3.25
CA GLU A 14 -2.79 6.18 3.38
C GLU A 14 -3.68 5.15 2.66
N VAL A 15 -3.24 4.62 1.51
CA VAL A 15 -3.95 3.51 0.84
C VAL A 15 -3.96 2.27 1.73
N ARG A 16 -2.84 1.89 2.36
CA ARG A 16 -2.83 0.79 3.34
C ARG A 16 -3.79 1.06 4.49
N ASP A 17 -3.82 2.28 5.03
CA ASP A 17 -4.68 2.61 6.17
C ASP A 17 -6.17 2.55 5.80
N ARG A 18 -6.52 2.96 4.57
CA ARG A 18 -7.84 2.73 3.97
C ARG A 18 -8.17 1.24 3.89
N LEU A 19 -7.28 0.43 3.30
CA LEU A 19 -7.47 -1.02 3.17
C LEU A 19 -7.60 -1.73 4.52
N ILE A 20 -6.91 -1.27 5.57
CA ILE A 20 -7.07 -1.79 6.93
C ILE A 20 -8.44 -1.44 7.51
N THR A 21 -8.97 -0.26 7.18
CA THR A 21 -10.33 0.13 7.60
C THR A 21 -11.37 -0.80 6.99
N ASP A 22 -11.22 -1.13 5.70
CA ASP A 22 -12.12 -2.04 4.97
C ASP A 22 -11.89 -3.52 5.33
N HIS A 23 -10.64 -3.88 5.67
CA HIS A 23 -10.22 -5.23 6.05
C HIS A 23 -9.39 -5.22 7.36
N PRO A 24 -10.03 -5.13 8.54
CA PRO A 24 -9.33 -5.01 9.83
C PRO A 24 -8.30 -6.10 10.13
N THR A 25 -8.43 -7.28 9.51
CA THR A 25 -7.46 -8.38 9.61
C THR A 25 -6.06 -8.04 9.09
N LEU A 26 -5.92 -6.99 8.26
CA LEU A 26 -4.64 -6.50 7.74
C LEU A 26 -3.87 -5.66 8.77
N SER A 27 -4.53 -5.17 9.83
CA SER A 27 -3.91 -4.32 10.87
C SER A 27 -2.65 -4.91 11.48
N LYS A 28 -2.59 -6.24 11.66
CA LYS A 28 -1.44 -6.97 12.20
C LYS A 28 -0.16 -6.82 11.35
N TRP A 29 -0.31 -6.44 10.08
CA TRP A 29 0.81 -6.26 9.15
C TRP A 29 1.17 -4.79 8.94
N LYS A 30 0.48 -3.84 9.59
CA LYS A 30 0.62 -2.39 9.30
C LYS A 30 2.07 -1.91 9.30
N GLU A 31 2.80 -2.21 10.36
CA GLU A 31 4.19 -1.79 10.58
C GLU A 31 5.22 -2.64 9.82
N LEU A 32 4.81 -3.84 9.37
CA LEU A 32 5.70 -4.80 8.71
C LEU A 32 5.58 -4.77 7.19
N THR A 33 4.53 -4.17 6.67
CA THR A 33 4.24 -4.08 5.24
C THR A 33 5.18 -3.08 4.58
N ARG A 34 5.84 -3.52 3.51
CA ARG A 34 6.59 -2.65 2.58
C ARG A 34 5.72 -2.32 1.37
N PHE A 35 6.12 -1.30 0.62
CA PHE A 35 5.38 -0.84 -0.55
C PHE A 35 6.21 -0.99 -1.81
N GLY A 36 5.56 -1.31 -2.91
CA GLY A 36 6.10 -1.19 -4.25
C GLY A 36 5.18 -0.35 -5.13
N ILE A 37 5.74 0.58 -5.90
CA ILE A 37 5.02 1.36 -6.92
C ILE A 37 5.74 1.12 -8.24
N ASN A 38 5.01 0.69 -9.28
CA ASN A 38 5.58 0.47 -10.62
C ASN A 38 6.86 -0.38 -10.59
N LEU A 39 6.79 -1.53 -9.90
CA LEU A 39 7.87 -2.50 -9.71
C LEU A 39 9.09 -1.99 -8.92
N GLN A 40 8.99 -0.83 -8.26
CA GLN A 40 10.07 -0.24 -7.46
C GLN A 40 9.65 -0.12 -6.00
N PHE A 41 10.58 -0.38 -5.07
CA PHE A 41 10.31 -0.18 -3.64
C PHE A 41 10.04 1.29 -3.34
N ALA A 42 9.00 1.54 -2.53
CA ALA A 42 8.54 2.87 -2.16
C ALA A 42 8.40 3.02 -0.65
N GLN A 43 8.44 4.27 -0.18
CA GLN A 43 8.18 4.59 1.22
C GLN A 43 6.67 4.78 1.43
N ALA A 44 6.22 4.64 2.68
CA ALA A 44 4.81 4.89 3.02
C ALA A 44 4.38 6.34 2.69
N SER A 45 5.31 7.29 2.72
CA SER A 45 5.09 8.70 2.40
C SER A 45 5.12 9.04 0.92
N THR A 46 5.39 8.07 0.03
CA THR A 46 5.40 8.30 -1.41
C THR A 46 3.97 8.57 -1.90
N THR A 47 3.76 9.73 -2.51
CA THR A 47 2.51 10.10 -3.18
C THR A 47 2.30 9.26 -4.44
N LEU A 48 1.05 8.85 -4.67
CA LEU A 48 0.63 8.13 -5.87
C LEU A 48 0.19 9.10 -6.96
N GLU A 49 0.49 8.73 -8.20
CA GLU A 49 -0.03 9.39 -9.39
C GLU A 49 -1.12 8.54 -10.08
N ASP A 50 -1.85 9.17 -11.00
CA ASP A 50 -2.88 8.48 -11.78
C ASP A 50 -2.25 7.35 -12.61
N GLY A 51 -2.84 6.15 -12.50
CA GLY A 51 -2.33 4.94 -13.17
C GLY A 51 -1.19 4.22 -12.47
N ASP A 52 -0.75 4.66 -11.30
CA ASP A 52 0.27 3.94 -10.52
C ASP A 52 -0.25 2.57 -10.04
N GLU A 53 0.58 1.54 -10.21
CA GLU A 53 0.34 0.23 -9.62
C GLU A 53 1.00 0.14 -8.24
N LEU A 54 0.19 0.17 -7.19
CA LEU A 54 0.64 -0.03 -5.81
C LEU A 54 0.52 -1.49 -5.38
N VAL A 55 1.61 -2.05 -4.83
CA VAL A 55 1.62 -3.36 -4.16
C VAL A 55 1.98 -3.23 -2.69
N LEU A 56 1.20 -3.93 -1.84
CA LEU A 56 1.49 -4.11 -0.41
C LEU A 56 2.25 -5.42 -0.23
N ILE A 57 3.47 -5.36 0.31
CA ILE A 57 4.37 -6.49 0.46
C ILE A 57 4.47 -6.83 1.94
N PRO A 58 3.66 -7.78 2.46
CA PRO A 58 3.79 -8.27 3.82
C PRO A 58 5.12 -9.03 4.00
N PRO A 59 5.54 -9.33 5.24
CA PRO A 59 6.67 -10.21 5.49
C PRO A 59 6.51 -11.52 4.71
N VAL A 60 7.47 -11.78 3.83
CA VAL A 60 7.57 -13.07 3.17
C VAL A 60 8.45 -13.95 4.04
N SER A 61 7.94 -15.11 4.46
CA SER A 61 8.76 -16.19 5.01
C SER A 61 9.55 -16.81 3.86
N GLY A 62 10.59 -16.11 3.41
CA GLY A 62 11.60 -16.69 2.54
C GLY A 62 12.27 -17.84 3.27
N GLY A 63 12.40 -18.99 2.60
CA GLY A 63 13.15 -20.14 3.09
C GLY A 63 14.64 -19.85 3.25
#